data_AF-A0A8H4LI11-F1
#
_entry.id   AF-A0A8H4LI11-F1
#
_cell.length_a   1.000
_cell.length_b   1.000
_cell.length_c   1.000
_cell.angle_alpha   90.00
_cell.angle_beta   90.00
_cell.angle_gamma   90.00
#
_symmetry.space_group_name_H-M   'P 1'
#
loop_
_entity.id
_entity.type
_entity.pdbx_description
1 polymer ?
#
loop_
_entity_poly.entity_id
_entity_poly.type
_entity_poly.pdbx_seq_one_letter_code
_entity_poly.pdbx_strand_id
1 'polypeptide(L)'
;MEQLDLDNRNEFPKVVMDSIKVASRLGCDYLWVDRHCIDQEGSAKDKQIHRMNEIYSQAYFTIIDAAGIDCTSGLACVASSRRPDPPQGYAQVNGVNPIYLGTPPAAKIRDSRWASRG
;
A
#
# COMPACT_ATOMS: atom_id res chain seq x y z
N MET A 1 -3.56 -11.73 -23.74
CA MET A 1 -3.48 -11.25 -22.36
C MET A 1 -2.39 -12.10 -21.72
N GLU A 2 -1.19 -11.57 -21.65
CA GLU A 2 0.02 -12.31 -21.28
C GLU A 2 -0.11 -12.72 -19.81
N GLN A 3 -0.15 -14.03 -19.56
CA GLN A 3 -0.09 -14.57 -18.21
C GLN A 3 1.27 -14.16 -17.64
N LEU A 4 1.27 -13.33 -16.62
CA LEU A 4 2.48 -12.98 -15.88
C LEU A 4 3.05 -14.27 -15.28
N ASP A 5 4.15 -14.74 -15.86
CA ASP A 5 4.90 -15.89 -15.35
C ASP A 5 5.30 -15.61 -13.89
N LEU A 6 4.67 -16.36 -12.98
CA LEU A 6 4.82 -16.20 -11.52
C LEU A 6 6.21 -16.58 -11.01
N ASP A 7 7.14 -16.98 -11.88
CA ASP A 7 8.56 -17.23 -11.59
C ASP A 7 9.42 -15.96 -11.68
N ASN A 8 8.90 -14.87 -12.25
CA ASN A 8 9.63 -13.60 -12.39
C ASN A 8 9.34 -12.57 -11.26
N ARG A 9 9.15 -13.07 -10.03
CA ARG A 9 8.75 -12.25 -8.86
C ARG A 9 9.75 -11.17 -8.46
N ASN A 10 10.98 -11.25 -8.97
CA ASN A 10 12.03 -10.28 -8.69
C ASN A 10 12.00 -9.05 -9.62
N GLU A 11 11.16 -9.05 -10.67
CA GLU A 11 11.04 -7.89 -11.58
C GLU A 11 10.05 -6.82 -11.09
N PHE A 12 9.10 -7.19 -10.24
CA PHE A 12 8.10 -6.25 -9.75
C PHE A 12 8.51 -5.59 -8.44
N PRO A 13 8.22 -4.30 -8.25
CA PRO A 13 8.41 -3.63 -6.98
C PRO A 13 7.70 -4.36 -5.85
N LYS A 14 8.28 -4.31 -4.65
CA LYS A 14 7.77 -5.04 -3.48
C LYS A 14 6.30 -4.71 -3.16
N VAL A 15 5.88 -3.45 -3.36
CA VAL A 15 4.47 -3.04 -3.17
C VAL A 15 3.51 -3.78 -4.09
N VAL A 16 3.91 -4.06 -5.34
CA VAL A 16 3.11 -4.83 -6.31
C VAL A 16 3.04 -6.28 -5.88
N MET A 17 4.19 -6.86 -5.48
CA MET A 17 4.24 -8.24 -5.00
C MET A 17 3.38 -8.47 -3.75
N ASP A 18 3.39 -7.53 -2.81
CA ASP A 18 2.53 -7.59 -1.64
C ASP A 18 1.06 -7.35 -1.99
N SER A 19 0.76 -6.48 -2.96
CA SER A 19 -0.61 -6.26 -3.45
C SER A 19 -1.19 -7.52 -4.12
N ILE A 20 -0.38 -8.27 -4.87
CA ILE A 20 -0.77 -9.57 -5.44
C ILE A 20 -1.13 -10.55 -4.33
N LYS A 21 -0.32 -10.62 -3.25
CA LYS A 21 -0.64 -11.48 -2.09
C LYS A 21 -1.95 -11.08 -1.43
N VAL A 22 -2.21 -9.78 -1.28
CA VAL A 22 -3.46 -9.27 -0.70
C VAL A 22 -4.65 -9.64 -1.59
N ALA A 23 -4.57 -9.36 -2.89
CA ALA A 23 -5.63 -9.67 -3.85
C ALA A 23 -5.95 -11.17 -3.90
N SER A 24 -4.91 -12.01 -3.99
CA SER A 24 -5.08 -13.47 -3.99
C SER A 24 -5.75 -13.98 -2.71
N ARG A 25 -5.37 -13.46 -1.53
CA ARG A 25 -6.01 -13.83 -0.25
C ARG A 25 -7.46 -13.37 -0.13
N LEU A 26 -7.83 -12.32 -0.86
CA LEU A 26 -9.20 -11.80 -0.94
C LEU A 26 -10.00 -12.47 -2.08
N GLY A 27 -9.44 -13.46 -2.79
CA GLY A 27 -10.13 -14.18 -3.85
C GLY A 27 -10.22 -13.40 -5.17
N CYS A 28 -9.33 -12.45 -5.41
CA CYS A 28 -9.24 -11.72 -6.66
C CYS A 28 -8.10 -12.26 -7.54
N ASP A 29 -8.46 -12.69 -8.75
CA ASP A 29 -7.50 -13.23 -9.73
C ASP A 29 -6.76 -12.15 -10.52
N TYR A 30 -7.25 -10.91 -10.47
CA TYR A 30 -6.71 -9.79 -11.25
C TYR A 30 -6.40 -8.60 -10.35
N LEU A 31 -5.23 -8.00 -10.60
CA LEU A 31 -4.79 -6.76 -9.99
C LEU A 31 -4.38 -5.80 -11.12
N TRP A 32 -4.98 -4.61 -11.13
CA TRP A 32 -4.58 -3.54 -12.04
C TRP A 32 -3.53 -2.66 -11.36
N VAL A 33 -2.41 -2.42 -12.03
CA VAL A 33 -1.33 -1.53 -11.57
C VAL A 33 -1.02 -0.55 -12.69
N ASP A 34 -1.32 0.74 -12.48
CA ASP A 34 -1.20 1.81 -13.47
C ASP A 34 0.13 1.77 -14.27
N ARG A 35 1.26 1.63 -13.57
CA ARG A 35 2.59 1.60 -14.18
C ARG A 35 2.80 0.46 -15.17
N HIS A 36 2.09 -0.65 -15.00
CA HIS A 36 2.22 -1.86 -15.82
C HIS A 36 1.05 -2.06 -16.79
N CYS A 37 -0.13 -1.53 -16.47
CA CYS A 37 -1.33 -1.68 -17.28
C CYS A 37 -1.56 -0.51 -18.26
N ILE A 38 -0.86 0.61 -18.08
CA ILE A 38 -0.83 1.75 -19.00
C ILE A 38 0.49 1.70 -19.77
N ASP A 39 0.41 1.80 -21.09
CA ASP A 39 1.59 1.99 -21.93
C ASP A 39 2.19 3.37 -21.65
N GLN A 40 3.32 3.39 -20.95
CA GLN A 40 3.94 4.63 -20.46
C GLN A 40 4.58 5.48 -21.56
N GLU A 41 4.86 4.87 -22.72
CA GLU A 41 5.47 5.52 -23.88
C GLU A 41 4.48 5.67 -25.05
N GLY A 42 3.25 5.16 -24.87
CA GLY A 42 2.22 5.16 -25.90
C GLY A 42 1.46 6.48 -26.01
N SER A 43 0.99 6.78 -27.23
CA SER A 43 0.15 7.95 -27.52
C SER A 43 -1.21 7.94 -26.81
N ALA A 44 -1.64 6.78 -26.28
CA ALA A 44 -2.90 6.62 -25.56
C ALA A 44 -2.80 6.88 -24.05
N LYS A 45 -1.58 7.10 -23.52
CA LYS A 45 -1.32 7.28 -22.09
C LYS A 45 -2.24 8.29 -21.43
N ASP A 46 -2.32 9.51 -21.99
CA ASP A 46 -3.13 10.58 -21.40
C ASP A 46 -4.61 10.21 -21.35
N LYS A 47 -5.13 9.55 -22.39
CA LYS A 47 -6.53 9.10 -22.43
C LYS A 47 -6.82 8.05 -21.36
N GLN A 48 -5.87 7.14 -21.10
CA GLN A 48 -6.00 6.13 -20.06
C GLN A 48 -5.91 6.75 -18.65
N ILE A 49 -4.99 7.70 -18.44
CA ILE A 49 -4.87 8.43 -17.17
C ILE A 49 -6.16 9.20 -16.86
N HIS A 50 -6.78 9.85 -17.85
CA HIS A 50 -8.05 10.55 -17.68
C HIS A 50 -9.22 9.64 -17.26
N ARG A 51 -9.10 8.32 -17.43
CA ARG A 51 -10.09 7.32 -17.04
C ARG A 51 -9.73 6.56 -15.75
N MET A 52 -8.66 6.94 -15.06
CA MET A 52 -8.27 6.27 -13.81
C MET A 52 -9.37 6.33 -12.74
N ASN A 53 -10.13 7.42 -12.69
CA ASN A 53 -11.30 7.54 -11.82
C ASN A 53 -12.34 6.44 -12.06
N GLU A 54 -12.61 6.11 -13.33
CA GLU A 54 -13.54 5.03 -13.71
C GLU A 54 -13.00 3.68 -13.23
N ILE A 55 -11.71 3.40 -13.47
CA ILE A 55 -11.05 2.16 -13.06
C ILE A 55 -11.14 1.99 -11.53
N TYR A 56 -10.77 3.02 -10.76
CA TYR A 56 -10.86 2.95 -9.30
C TYR A 56 -12.29 2.81 -8.79
N SER A 57 -13.26 3.47 -9.44
CA SER A 57 -14.67 3.40 -9.03
C SER A 57 -15.33 2.05 -9.30
N GLN A 58 -14.81 1.29 -10.29
CA GLN A 58 -15.34 -0.01 -10.68
C GLN A 58 -14.54 -1.19 -10.08
N ALA A 59 -13.44 -0.92 -9.39
CA ALA A 59 -12.68 -1.94 -8.70
C ALA A 59 -13.45 -2.49 -7.49
N TYR A 60 -13.30 -3.79 -7.22
CA TYR A 60 -13.85 -4.40 -6.00
C TYR A 60 -13.29 -3.72 -4.73
N PHE A 61 -12.01 -3.36 -4.75
CA PHE A 61 -11.36 -2.55 -3.73
C PHE A 61 -10.07 -1.93 -4.29
N THR A 62 -9.57 -0.91 -3.60
CA THR A 62 -8.30 -0.23 -3.93
C THR A 62 -7.32 -0.39 -2.77
N ILE A 63 -6.07 -0.73 -3.08
CA ILE A 63 -4.98 -0.79 -2.10
C ILE A 63 -4.21 0.52 -2.16
N ILE A 64 -3.99 1.15 -1.00
CA ILE A 64 -3.21 2.40 -0.89
C ILE A 64 -2.08 2.17 0.11
N ASP A 65 -0.83 2.26 -0.36
CA ASP A 65 0.35 2.32 0.52
C ASP A 65 0.61 3.75 0.98
N ALA A 66 -0.02 4.14 2.10
CA ALA A 66 0.16 5.45 2.70
C ALA A 66 1.38 5.55 3.62
N ALA A 67 2.03 4.42 3.94
CA ALA A 67 3.11 4.35 4.92
C ALA A 67 4.50 4.24 4.25
N GLY A 68 4.57 3.66 3.05
CA GLY A 68 5.81 3.49 2.31
C GLY A 68 6.43 4.81 1.86
N ILE A 69 7.76 4.82 1.77
CA ILE A 69 8.52 5.93 1.18
C ILE A 69 8.45 5.82 -0.35
N ASP A 70 8.55 4.62 -0.91
CA ASP A 70 8.51 4.36 -2.34
C ASP A 70 8.01 2.94 -2.64
N CYS A 71 7.97 2.58 -3.93
CA CYS A 71 7.48 1.28 -4.39
C CYS A 71 8.29 0.05 -3.90
N THR A 72 9.48 0.27 -3.34
CA THR A 72 10.34 -0.79 -2.77
C THR A 72 10.01 -1.09 -1.30
N SER A 73 9.25 -0.21 -0.63
CA SER A 73 8.92 -0.35 0.80
C SER A 73 8.09 -1.62 1.08
N GLY A 74 7.14 -1.92 0.19
CA GLY A 74 6.17 -3.00 0.36
C GLY A 74 5.01 -2.60 1.27
N LEU A 75 3.94 -3.41 1.28
CA LEU A 75 2.78 -3.09 2.11
C LEU A 75 3.05 -3.44 3.58
N ALA A 76 2.85 -2.45 4.45
CA ALA A 76 2.96 -2.64 5.89
C ALA A 76 2.05 -3.81 6.35
N CYS A 77 2.55 -4.63 7.26
CA CYS A 77 1.88 -5.83 7.77
C CYS A 77 1.68 -6.98 6.76
N VAL A 78 2.05 -6.83 5.49
CA VAL A 78 2.04 -7.92 4.50
C VAL A 78 3.43 -8.56 4.39
N ALA A 79 4.47 -7.75 4.17
CA ALA A 79 5.85 -8.23 4.06
C ALA A 79 6.61 -8.28 5.39
N SER A 80 6.17 -7.55 6.41
CA SER A 80 6.82 -7.46 7.71
C SER A 80 5.85 -7.78 8.84
N SER A 81 6.31 -8.49 9.86
CA SER A 81 5.52 -8.75 11.06
C SER A 81 5.07 -7.43 11.70
N ARG A 82 3.84 -7.40 12.22
CA ARG A 82 3.35 -6.30 13.06
C ARG A 82 4.30 -6.10 14.23
N ARG A 83 5.17 -5.09 14.14
CA ARG A 83 5.94 -4.61 15.28
C ARG A 83 5.26 -3.34 15.78
N PRO A 84 4.75 -3.33 17.01
CA PRO A 84 4.32 -2.08 17.63
C PRO A 84 5.52 -1.13 17.64
N ASP A 85 5.39 0.00 16.97
CA ASP A 85 6.38 1.09 17.01
C ASP A 85 5.71 2.42 17.42
N PRO A 86 6.01 2.94 18.62
CA PRO A 86 6.89 2.37 19.63
C PRO A 86 6.31 1.10 20.28
N PRO A 87 7.14 0.25 20.92
CA PRO A 87 6.65 -0.80 21.82
C PRO A 87 5.69 -0.18 22.83
N GLN A 88 4.55 -0.83 23.07
CA GLN A 88 3.53 -0.30 23.96
C GLN A 88 4.08 -0.24 25.40
N GLY A 89 4.48 0.95 25.83
CA GLY A 89 4.96 1.22 27.18
C GLY A 89 3.80 1.57 28.11
N TYR A 90 3.87 1.10 29.35
CA TYR A 90 2.99 1.52 30.43
C TYR A 90 3.81 2.14 31.56
N ALA A 91 3.21 3.08 32.29
CA ALA A 91 3.73 3.53 33.59
C ALA A 91 2.79 3.00 34.67
N GLN A 92 3.32 2.71 35.87
CA GLN A 92 2.49 2.35 37.02
C GLN A 92 2.38 3.56 37.95
N VAL A 93 1.16 4.05 38.18
CA VAL A 93 0.89 5.20 39.04
C VAL A 93 -0.31 4.89 39.92
N ASN A 94 -0.10 4.79 41.24
CA ASN A 94 -1.17 4.55 42.23
C ASN A 94 -2.11 3.37 41.89
N GLY A 95 -1.55 2.25 41.42
CA GLY A 95 -2.33 1.06 41.05
C GLY A 95 -3.03 1.13 39.69
N VAL A 96 -2.87 2.23 38.95
CA VAL A 96 -3.30 2.37 37.56
C VAL A 96 -2.11 2.17 36.64
N ASN A 97 -2.34 1.52 35.49
CA ASN A 97 -1.33 1.35 34.44
C ASN A 97 -1.71 2.22 33.22
N PRO A 98 -1.46 3.55 33.22
CA PRO A 98 -1.60 4.34 32.02
C PRO A 98 -0.70 3.81 30.90
N ILE A 99 -1.28 3.68 29.72
CA ILE A 99 -0.59 3.22 28.50
C ILE A 99 -0.41 4.42 27.58
N TYR A 100 0.80 4.62 27.08
CA TYR A 100 1.02 5.61 26.02
C TYR A 100 0.51 5.05 24.70
N LEU A 101 -0.50 5.70 24.12
CA LEU A 101 -1.10 5.29 22.83
C LEU A 101 -0.24 5.67 21.62
N GLY A 102 0.93 6.30 21.84
CA GLY A 102 1.81 6.75 20.77
C GLY A 102 1.50 8.15 20.27
N THR A 103 2.26 8.58 19.27
CA THR A 103 2.01 9.83 18.53
C THR A 103 0.60 9.80 17.92
N PRO A 104 -0.21 10.87 18.05
CA PRO A 104 -1.56 10.92 17.48
C PRO A 104 -1.57 10.58 15.98
N PRO A 105 -2.56 9.80 15.49
CA PRO A 105 -2.62 9.40 14.08
C PRO A 105 -2.53 10.57 13.10
N ALA A 106 -3.16 11.70 13.42
CA ALA A 106 -3.13 12.90 12.57
C ALA A 106 -1.69 13.46 12.38
N ALA A 107 -0.85 13.41 13.42
CA ALA A 107 0.54 13.82 13.32
C ALA A 107 1.34 12.83 12.46
N LYS A 108 1.16 11.51 12.66
CA LYS A 108 1.81 10.48 11.84
C LYS A 108 1.43 10.59 10.35
N ILE A 109 0.17 10.90 10.04
CA ILE A 109 -0.30 11.09 8.67
C ILE A 109 0.33 12.37 8.08
N ARG A 110 0.27 13.49 8.79
CA ARG A 110 0.84 14.77 8.32
C ARG A 110 2.33 14.65 7.99
N ASP A 111 3.06 13.88 8.77
CA ASP A 111 4.51 13.70 8.60
C ASP A 111 4.86 12.61 7.55
N SER A 112 3.87 11.93 6.96
CA SER A 112 4.10 10.88 5.96
C SER A 112 4.35 11.45 4.56
N ARG A 113 5.09 10.69 3.73
CA ARG A 113 5.30 11.07 2.32
C ARG A 113 3.99 11.12 1.51
N TRP A 114 3.00 10.33 1.92
CA TRP A 114 1.69 10.35 1.28
C TRP A 114 0.99 11.71 1.46
N ALA A 115 1.08 12.33 2.65
CA ALA A 115 0.45 13.63 2.90
C ALA A 115 1.05 14.78 2.07
N SER A 116 2.24 14.63 1.49
CA SER A 116 2.81 15.62 0.59
C SER A 116 2.25 15.55 -0.84
N ARG A 117 1.37 14.58 -1.15
CA ARG A 117 0.82 14.35 -2.50
C ARG A 117 -0.56 14.99 -2.71
N GLY A 118 -0.87 16.00 -1.90
CA GLY A 118 -2.14 16.76 -1.95
C GLY A 118 -2.44 17.32 -3.33
#